data_AF-A0A2S2PHA6-F1
#
_entry.id   AF-A0A2S2PHA6-F1
#
_cell.length_a   1.000
_cell.length_b   1.000
_cell.length_c   1.000
_cell.angle_alpha   90.00
_cell.angle_beta   90.00
_cell.angle_gamma   90.00
#
_symmetry.space_group_name_H-M   'P 1'
#
loop_
_entity.id
_entity.type
_entity.pdbx_description
1 polymer ?
#
loop_
_entity_poly.entity_id
_entity_poly.type
_entity_poly.pdbx_seq_one_letter_code
_entity_poly.pdbx_strand_id
1 'polypeptide(L)'
;ESQASNTERAFNLDSWAFKNKNYIMYIPDGVTLTKDELINMASKRQKIDHSNTRLKLNPFDERHNKQQLCSLAHMQTRQLDGKIGVDGKELTSSTPKINGYGFVKTPSPAPGVNQSPLMTWGEIEGTPFRLDGSDTPLTPHNAGPIFKIPEQPKRERLAHALAEKASESHRNKKIKALETARKQLST
;
A
#
# COMPACT_ATOMS: atom_id res chain seq x y z
N GLU A 1 52.68 22.25 -0.69
CA GLU A 1 51.24 21.92 -0.78
C GLU A 1 51.00 20.81 -1.82
N SER A 2 51.50 19.60 -1.57
CA SER A 2 51.35 18.50 -2.56
C SER A 2 51.08 17.13 -1.92
N GLN A 3 50.55 17.12 -0.70
CA GLN A 3 50.16 15.89 0.02
C GLN A 3 48.64 15.64 0.03
N ALA A 4 47.84 16.50 -0.61
CA ALA A 4 46.38 16.40 -0.64
C ALA A 4 45.81 15.94 -1.99
N SER A 5 46.63 15.55 -2.97
CA SER A 5 46.14 14.94 -4.21
C SER A 5 46.02 13.43 -4.00
N ASN A 6 44.88 13.00 -3.44
CA ASN A 6 44.51 11.60 -3.35
C ASN A 6 44.01 11.12 -4.73
N THR A 7 44.92 11.00 -5.70
CA THR A 7 44.59 10.77 -7.12
C THR A 7 44.38 9.30 -7.47
N GLU A 8 44.59 8.34 -6.55
CA GLU A 8 44.34 6.92 -6.83
C GLU A 8 43.75 6.21 -5.61
N ARG A 9 42.43 6.34 -5.42
CA ARG A 9 41.71 5.43 -4.52
C ARG A 9 41.52 4.10 -5.25
N ALA A 10 42.49 3.20 -5.11
CA ALA A 10 42.41 1.84 -5.63
C ALA A 10 41.16 1.15 -5.04
N PHE A 11 40.23 0.79 -5.93
CA PHE A 11 39.07 -0.08 -5.71
C PHE A 11 38.26 0.20 -4.43
N ASN A 12 37.13 0.89 -4.56
CA ASN A 12 36.03 0.70 -3.61
C ASN A 12 35.84 -0.82 -3.48
N LEU A 13 35.90 -1.33 -2.24
CA LEU A 13 35.57 -2.72 -1.92
C LEU A 13 34.29 -3.06 -2.67
N ASP A 14 34.41 -3.97 -3.64
CA ASP A 14 33.29 -4.50 -4.41
C ASP A 14 32.34 -5.05 -3.36
N SER A 15 31.25 -4.32 -3.08
CA SER A 15 30.39 -4.61 -1.94
C SER A 15 29.95 -6.06 -2.10
N TRP A 16 30.33 -6.92 -1.14
CA TRP A 16 30.09 -8.36 -1.19
C TRP A 16 28.68 -8.60 -1.74
N ALA A 17 28.57 -9.20 -2.92
CA ALA A 17 27.29 -9.50 -3.56
C ALA A 17 26.61 -10.63 -2.78
N PHE A 18 26.10 -10.32 -1.59
CA PHE A 18 25.49 -11.28 -0.70
C PHE A 18 24.10 -11.60 -1.22
N LYS A 19 23.94 -12.82 -1.74
CA LYS A 19 22.65 -13.36 -2.10
C LYS A 19 22.20 -14.33 -1.02
N ASN A 20 21.13 -13.98 -0.31
CA ASN A 20 20.55 -14.84 0.71
C ASN A 20 19.98 -16.11 0.03
N LYS A 21 20.48 -17.29 0.44
CA LYS A 21 20.03 -18.60 -0.06
C LYS A 21 19.00 -19.28 0.85
N ASN A 22 18.51 -18.59 1.88
CA ASN A 22 17.50 -19.14 2.79
C ASN A 22 16.10 -19.08 2.15
N TYR A 23 15.82 -20.06 1.29
CA TYR A 23 14.53 -20.21 0.61
C TYR A 23 13.42 -20.81 1.50
N ILE A 24 13.74 -21.18 2.74
CA ILE A 24 12.74 -21.65 3.73
C ILE A 24 12.06 -20.45 4.39
N MET A 25 12.83 -19.41 4.70
CA MET A 25 12.32 -18.19 5.36
C MET A 25 11.91 -17.10 4.37
N TYR A 26 12.45 -17.12 3.13
CA TYR A 26 12.20 -16.09 2.11
C TYR A 26 11.68 -16.69 0.81
N ILE A 27 10.89 -15.91 0.08
CA ILE A 27 10.34 -16.30 -1.23
C ILE A 27 11.51 -16.55 -2.19
N PRO A 28 11.54 -17.70 -2.88
CA PRO A 28 12.61 -18.00 -3.84
C PRO A 28 12.61 -17.01 -4.99
N ASP A 29 13.81 -16.75 -5.53
CA ASP A 29 13.95 -15.91 -6.70
C ASP A 29 13.20 -16.55 -7.87
N GLY A 30 12.33 -15.77 -8.51
CA GLY A 30 11.61 -16.23 -9.69
C GLY A 30 12.56 -16.56 -10.84
N VAL A 31 12.15 -17.51 -11.68
CA VAL A 31 12.83 -17.76 -12.96
C VAL A 31 12.53 -16.60 -13.90
N THR A 32 13.57 -16.08 -14.55
CA THR A 32 13.40 -15.09 -15.62
C THR A 32 12.55 -15.69 -16.73
N LEU A 33 11.50 -14.98 -17.16
CA LEU A 33 10.65 -15.45 -18.24
C LEU A 33 11.48 -15.74 -19.49
N THR A 34 11.18 -16.86 -20.13
CA THR A 34 11.70 -17.19 -21.45
C THR A 34 11.24 -16.15 -22.47
N LYS A 35 11.96 -16.04 -23.60
CA LYS A 35 11.60 -15.12 -24.67
C LYS A 35 10.17 -15.36 -25.16
N ASP A 36 9.76 -16.63 -25.25
CA ASP A 36 8.43 -17.01 -25.69
C ASP A 36 7.35 -16.61 -24.67
N GLU A 37 7.62 -16.75 -23.37
CA GLU A 37 6.71 -16.30 -22.30
C GLU A 37 6.57 -14.78 -22.29
N LEU A 38 7.65 -14.03 -22.51
CA LEU A 38 7.60 -12.56 -22.65
C LEU A 38 6.74 -12.14 -23.84
N ILE A 39 6.88 -12.81 -24.99
CA ILE A 39 6.07 -12.55 -26.18
C ILE A 39 4.59 -12.88 -25.91
N ASN A 40 4.31 -14.00 -25.23
CA ASN A 40 2.96 -14.40 -24.86
C ASN A 40 2.32 -13.39 -23.89
N MET A 41 3.07 -12.91 -22.91
CA MET A 41 2.63 -11.87 -21.97
C MET A 41 2.34 -10.55 -22.69
N ALA A 42 3.19 -10.14 -23.62
CA ALA A 42 2.98 -8.95 -24.44
C ALA A 42 1.73 -9.06 -25.33
N SER A 43 1.48 -10.26 -25.89
CA SER A 43 0.29 -10.56 -26.70
C SER A 43 -0.99 -10.53 -25.88
N LYS A 44 -0.93 -10.99 -24.62
CA LYS A 44 -2.04 -10.98 -23.66
C LYS A 44 -2.30 -9.63 -22.99
N ARG A 45 -1.65 -8.53 -23.44
CA ARG A 45 -1.94 -7.22 -22.86
C ARG A 45 -3.42 -6.87 -23.04
N GLN A 46 -4.02 -6.30 -22.00
CA GLN A 46 -5.39 -5.85 -22.05
C GLN A 46 -5.55 -4.78 -23.13
N LYS A 47 -6.56 -4.94 -23.99
CA LYS A 47 -6.95 -3.97 -25.01
C LYS A 47 -8.43 -3.66 -24.87
N ILE A 48 -8.81 -2.41 -25.05
CA ILE A 48 -10.22 -2.00 -25.05
C ILE A 48 -10.82 -2.42 -26.39
N ASP A 49 -11.85 -3.25 -26.35
CA ASP A 49 -12.67 -3.55 -27.52
C ASP A 49 -13.74 -2.47 -27.68
N HIS A 50 -13.50 -1.54 -28.60
CA HIS A 50 -14.36 -0.39 -28.84
C HIS A 50 -15.75 -0.76 -29.38
N SER A 51 -15.94 -1.98 -29.89
CA SER A 51 -17.26 -2.47 -30.32
C SER A 51 -18.25 -2.57 -29.16
N ASN A 52 -17.76 -2.84 -27.95
CA ASN A 52 -18.55 -2.94 -26.72
C ASN A 52 -18.62 -1.63 -25.93
N THR A 53 -18.14 -0.52 -26.52
CA THR A 53 -18.16 0.79 -25.88
C THR A 53 -18.94 1.80 -26.73
N ARG A 54 -19.46 2.85 -26.10
CA ARG A 54 -20.11 3.96 -26.82
C ARG A 54 -19.15 4.67 -27.80
N LEU A 55 -17.84 4.59 -27.55
CA LEU A 55 -16.80 5.21 -28.36
C LEU A 55 -16.27 4.22 -29.40
N LYS A 56 -16.77 4.31 -30.64
CA LYS A 56 -16.37 3.42 -31.75
C LYS A 56 -14.90 3.55 -32.14
N LEU A 57 -14.29 4.69 -31.84
CA LEU A 57 -12.89 5.00 -32.08
C LEU A 57 -12.31 5.59 -30.79
N ASN A 58 -11.00 5.40 -30.57
CA ASN A 58 -10.30 6.05 -29.47
C ASN A 58 -10.27 7.57 -29.74
N PRO A 59 -10.92 8.41 -28.91
CA PRO A 59 -10.94 9.85 -29.12
C PRO A 59 -9.63 10.54 -28.68
N PHE A 60 -8.74 9.81 -28.00
CA PHE A 60 -7.48 10.34 -27.51
C PHE A 60 -6.35 10.06 -28.49
N ASP A 61 -5.62 11.09 -28.89
CA ASP A 61 -4.38 10.93 -29.65
C ASP A 61 -3.27 10.43 -28.72
N GLU A 62 -3.04 9.11 -28.72
CA GLU A 62 -2.00 8.48 -27.91
C GLU A 62 -0.60 9.03 -28.20
N ARG A 63 -0.31 9.50 -29.43
CA ARG A 63 1.02 10.00 -29.77
C ARG A 63 1.26 11.35 -29.11
N HIS A 64 0.28 12.25 -29.23
CA HIS A 64 0.33 13.55 -28.59
C HIS A 64 0.37 13.44 -27.07
N ASN A 65 -0.47 12.58 -26.49
CA ASN A 65 -0.51 12.37 -25.04
C ASN A 65 0.82 11.79 -24.52
N LYS A 66 1.45 10.83 -25.22
CA LYS A 66 2.78 10.31 -24.84
C LYS A 66 3.85 11.40 -24.85
N GLN A 67 3.87 12.26 -25.88
CA GLN A 67 4.82 13.36 -25.96
C GLN A 67 4.63 14.38 -24.84
N GLN A 68 3.37 14.73 -24.53
CA GLN A 68 3.04 15.63 -23.42
C GLN A 68 3.42 15.02 -22.06
N LEU A 69 3.11 13.74 -21.82
CA LEU A 69 3.50 13.07 -20.58
C LEU A 69 5.01 12.99 -20.42
N CYS A 70 5.74 12.68 -21.51
CA CYS A 70 7.20 12.73 -21.49
C CYS A 70 7.71 14.13 -21.17
N SER A 71 7.22 15.18 -21.84
CA SER A 71 7.69 16.55 -21.59
C SER A 71 7.41 17.00 -20.16
N LEU A 72 6.22 16.71 -19.62
CA LEU A 72 5.84 16.97 -18.23
C LEU A 72 6.78 16.26 -17.24
N ALA A 73 7.10 14.98 -17.47
CA ALA A 73 8.03 14.24 -16.63
C ALA A 73 9.45 14.82 -16.66
N HIS A 74 9.93 15.26 -17.83
CA HIS A 74 11.22 15.94 -17.94
C HIS A 74 11.21 17.30 -17.22
N MET A 75 10.13 18.08 -17.33
CA MET A 75 10.00 19.36 -16.63
C MET A 75 9.98 19.18 -15.11
N GLN A 76 9.23 18.18 -14.61
CA GLN A 76 9.21 17.86 -13.19
C GLN A 76 10.57 17.43 -12.67
N THR A 77 11.31 16.62 -13.44
CA THR A 77 12.68 16.20 -13.10
C THR A 77 13.61 17.41 -12.98
N ARG A 78 13.54 18.35 -13.92
CA ARG A 78 14.34 19.60 -13.89
C ARG A 78 13.96 20.52 -12.72
N GLN A 79 12.70 20.55 -12.29
CA GLN A 79 12.26 21.37 -11.15
C GLN A 79 12.75 20.84 -9.80
N LEU A 80 13.15 19.59 -9.73
CA LEU A 80 13.70 18.95 -8.53
C LEU A 80 15.23 18.99 -8.50
N ASP A 81 15.86 19.16 -9.67
CA ASP A 81 17.30 19.30 -9.82
C ASP A 81 17.80 20.55 -9.08
N GLY A 82 18.76 20.38 -8.17
CA GLY A 82 19.32 21.45 -7.32
C GLY A 82 18.53 21.81 -6.06
N LYS A 83 17.38 21.17 -5.77
CA LYS A 83 16.67 21.39 -4.49
C LYS A 83 17.24 20.48 -3.41
N ILE A 84 17.62 21.07 -2.27
CA ILE A 84 18.15 20.35 -1.11
C ILE A 84 16.99 20.12 -0.12
N GLY A 85 16.77 18.86 0.25
CA GLY A 85 15.73 18.49 1.22
C GLY A 85 16.09 18.90 2.65
N VAL A 86 15.14 18.73 3.57
CA VAL A 86 15.32 19.07 5.00
C VAL A 86 16.49 18.30 5.64
N ASP A 87 16.86 17.16 5.05
CA ASP A 87 17.94 16.28 5.47
C ASP A 87 19.32 16.69 4.91
N GLY A 88 19.42 17.83 4.21
CA GLY A 88 20.67 18.34 3.63
C GLY A 88 21.17 17.59 2.38
N LYS A 89 20.37 16.67 1.83
CA LYS A 89 20.67 15.90 0.62
C LYS A 89 19.94 16.47 -0.59
N GLU A 90 20.58 16.43 -1.76
CA GLU A 90 19.96 16.77 -3.03
C GLU A 90 18.75 15.87 -3.33
N LEU A 91 17.61 16.46 -3.69
CA LEU A 91 16.45 15.73 -4.20
C LEU A 91 16.73 15.25 -5.63
N THR A 92 17.63 14.28 -5.77
CA THR A 92 17.70 13.52 -7.02
C THR A 92 16.46 12.64 -7.13
N SER A 93 15.88 12.56 -8.33
CA SER A 93 14.69 11.74 -8.64
C SER A 93 15.00 10.22 -8.63
N SER A 94 15.85 9.77 -7.73
CA SER A 94 16.34 8.40 -7.64
C SER A 94 15.56 7.63 -6.57
N THR A 95 14.26 7.43 -6.80
CA THR A 95 13.68 6.18 -6.28
C THR A 95 14.06 5.09 -7.27
N PRO A 96 14.66 3.96 -6.82
CA PRO A 96 14.98 2.87 -7.72
C PRO A 96 13.70 2.43 -8.44
N LYS A 97 13.73 2.42 -9.78
CA LYS A 97 12.57 2.01 -10.59
C LYS A 97 12.64 0.51 -10.81
N ILE A 98 11.55 -0.20 -10.52
CA ILE A 98 11.40 -1.61 -10.89
C ILE A 98 10.43 -1.65 -12.08
N ASN A 99 10.87 -2.21 -13.21
CA ASN A 99 10.08 -2.32 -14.45
C ASN A 99 9.45 -0.99 -14.93
N GLY A 100 10.16 0.14 -14.76
CA GLY A 100 9.69 1.47 -15.17
C GLY A 100 8.73 2.16 -14.19
N TYR A 101 8.34 1.51 -13.10
CA TYR A 101 7.54 2.10 -12.03
C TYR A 101 8.43 2.54 -10.87
N GLY A 102 8.27 3.78 -10.40
CA GLY A 102 8.94 4.27 -9.20
C GLY A 102 8.20 3.85 -7.93
N PHE A 103 8.92 3.65 -6.83
CA PHE A 103 8.29 3.39 -5.54
C PHE A 103 7.39 4.56 -5.14
N VAL A 104 6.11 4.28 -4.92
CA VAL A 104 5.14 5.22 -4.39
C VAL A 104 5.45 5.38 -2.90
N LYS A 105 5.76 6.60 -2.45
CA LYS A 105 5.86 6.88 -1.01
C LYS A 105 4.52 6.54 -0.37
N THR A 106 4.55 5.90 0.80
CA THR A 106 3.36 5.71 1.62
C THR A 106 2.67 7.06 1.76
N PRO A 107 1.38 7.19 1.36
CA PRO A 107 0.67 8.44 1.59
C PRO A 107 0.72 8.72 3.08
N SER A 108 0.92 10.00 3.45
CA SER A 108 0.92 10.42 4.85
C SER A 108 -0.30 9.81 5.56
N PRO A 109 -0.14 9.19 6.74
CA PRO A 109 -1.27 8.63 7.49
C PRO A 109 -2.30 9.70 7.89
N ALA A 110 -1.94 10.99 7.78
CA ALA A 110 -2.85 12.11 7.97
C ALA A 110 -2.94 12.96 6.69
N PRO A 111 -3.72 12.54 5.67
CA PRO A 111 -4.08 13.43 4.58
C PRO A 111 -4.97 14.57 5.12
N GLY A 112 -4.60 15.84 4.88
CA GLY A 112 -5.46 16.99 5.17
C GLY A 112 -5.12 17.84 6.40
N VAL A 113 -4.09 17.52 7.20
CA VAL A 113 -3.76 18.29 8.43
C VAL A 113 -3.37 19.76 8.19
N ASN A 114 -2.90 20.11 6.99
CA ASN A 114 -2.55 21.49 6.62
C ASN A 114 -3.52 22.11 5.59
N GLN A 115 -4.63 21.43 5.28
CA GLN A 115 -5.67 22.03 4.45
C GLN A 115 -6.71 22.61 5.40
N SER A 116 -6.78 23.94 5.44
CA SER A 116 -7.95 24.62 6.01
C SER A 116 -9.20 24.05 5.33
N PRO A 117 -10.21 23.60 6.07
CA PRO A 117 -11.42 23.06 5.46
C PRO A 117 -11.97 24.07 4.46
N LEU A 118 -12.12 23.67 3.19
CA LEU A 118 -12.70 24.55 2.15
C LEU A 118 -14.14 24.98 2.52
N MET A 119 -14.77 24.27 3.47
CA MET A 119 -16.08 24.56 4.02
C MET A 119 -16.13 24.08 5.48
N THR A 120 -16.40 24.99 6.42
CA THR A 120 -16.71 24.64 7.81
C THR A 120 -18.16 24.16 7.87
N TRP A 121 -18.37 22.85 7.95
CA TRP A 121 -19.61 22.33 8.53
C TRP A 121 -19.51 22.70 10.02
N GLY A 122 -20.38 23.58 10.52
CA GLY A 122 -20.26 24.16 11.87
C GLY A 122 -20.02 23.13 12.97
N GLU A 123 -19.50 23.60 14.10
CA GLU A 123 -19.24 22.80 15.30
C GLU A 123 -20.55 22.14 15.79
N ILE A 124 -20.55 20.81 15.89
CA ILE A 124 -21.70 20.06 16.43
C ILE A 124 -21.48 19.94 17.94
N GLU A 125 -21.95 20.94 18.69
CA GLU A 125 -22.05 20.95 20.15
C GLU A 125 -23.13 19.95 20.63
N GLY A 126 -22.87 18.65 20.44
CA GLY A 126 -23.80 17.59 20.82
C GLY A 126 -23.11 16.39 21.44
N THR A 127 -23.60 15.94 22.59
CA THR A 127 -23.28 14.61 23.12
C THR A 127 -23.87 13.58 22.15
N PRO A 128 -23.10 12.64 21.58
CA PRO A 128 -23.63 11.70 20.59
C PRO A 128 -24.78 10.89 21.19
N PHE A 129 -25.99 11.13 20.66
CA PHE A 129 -27.22 10.50 21.13
C PHE A 129 -27.38 9.10 20.53
N ARG A 130 -27.81 8.14 21.35
CA ARG A 130 -28.10 6.78 20.89
C ARG A 130 -29.38 6.82 20.08
N LEU A 131 -29.30 6.46 18.79
CA LEU A 131 -30.44 6.22 17.90
C LEU A 131 -31.18 4.92 18.26
N ASP A 132 -31.54 4.74 19.53
CA ASP A 132 -32.53 3.75 19.91
C ASP A 132 -33.88 4.33 19.45
N GLY A 133 -34.47 3.72 18.43
CA GLY A 133 -35.54 4.28 17.57
C GLY A 133 -36.90 4.56 18.24
N SER A 134 -36.94 4.80 19.54
CA SER A 134 -38.16 5.09 20.30
C SER A 134 -38.40 6.58 20.57
N ASP A 135 -37.41 7.46 20.39
CA ASP A 135 -37.49 8.85 20.90
C ASP A 135 -37.26 9.96 19.85
N THR A 136 -37.30 9.60 18.56
CA THR A 136 -37.45 10.61 17.50
C THR A 136 -38.91 10.69 17.11
N PRO A 137 -39.57 11.87 17.18
CA PRO A 137 -40.95 11.99 16.72
C PRO A 137 -40.96 11.59 15.25
N LEU A 138 -41.72 10.53 14.93
CA LEU A 138 -41.93 10.04 13.58
C LEU A 138 -42.35 11.22 12.70
N THR A 139 -41.39 11.78 11.97
CA THR A 139 -41.69 12.75 10.94
C THR A 139 -42.41 11.97 9.83
N PRO A 140 -43.66 12.31 9.48
CA PRO A 140 -44.46 11.52 8.53
C PRO A 140 -43.94 11.59 7.07
N HIS A 141 -42.81 12.26 6.86
CA HIS A 141 -42.18 12.50 5.56
C HIS A 141 -40.72 12.05 5.57
N ASN A 142 -40.48 10.75 5.67
CA ASN A 142 -39.24 10.15 5.18
C ASN A 142 -39.48 8.67 4.86
N ALA A 143 -40.21 8.43 3.77
CA ALA A 143 -40.29 7.12 3.11
C ALA A 143 -39.00 6.83 2.31
N GLY A 144 -37.83 7.04 2.93
CA GLY A 144 -36.53 6.68 2.39
C GLY A 144 -36.11 5.29 2.85
N PRO A 145 -35.22 4.59 2.13
CA PRO A 145 -34.74 3.27 2.53
C PRO A 145 -34.04 3.35 3.90
N ILE A 146 -34.67 2.73 4.91
CA ILE A 146 -34.11 2.62 6.26
C ILE A 146 -33.04 1.53 6.23
N PHE A 147 -31.79 1.92 6.44
CA PHE A 147 -30.70 0.98 6.61
C PHE A 147 -30.89 0.20 7.91
N LYS A 148 -30.91 -1.14 7.81
CA LYS A 148 -30.94 -2.06 8.95
C LYS A 148 -29.72 -2.96 8.88
N ILE A 149 -28.97 -3.05 9.98
CA ILE A 149 -27.86 -3.99 10.11
C ILE A 149 -28.48 -5.36 10.42
N PRO A 150 -28.29 -6.39 9.56
CA PRO A 150 -28.80 -7.72 9.84
C PRO A 150 -28.03 -8.37 11.00
N GLU A 151 -28.71 -9.24 11.74
CA GLU A 151 -28.06 -10.09 12.75
C GLU A 151 -27.06 -11.05 12.09
N GLN A 152 -25.99 -11.39 12.81
CA GLN A 152 -24.99 -12.35 12.35
C GLN A 152 -25.63 -13.71 12.01
N PRO A 153 -25.33 -14.32 10.85
CA PRO A 153 -25.88 -15.61 10.49
C PRO A 153 -25.40 -16.70 11.44
N LYS A 154 -26.24 -17.71 11.68
CA LYS A 154 -25.94 -18.85 12.57
C LYS A 154 -24.58 -19.51 12.29
N ARG A 155 -24.19 -19.57 11.00
CA ARG A 155 -22.91 -20.10 10.54
C ARG A 155 -21.72 -19.29 11.07
N GLU A 156 -21.79 -17.97 10.98
CA GLU A 156 -20.70 -17.09 11.43
C GLU A 156 -20.56 -17.13 12.94
N ARG A 157 -21.68 -17.14 13.67
CA ARG A 157 -21.66 -17.31 15.12
C ARG A 157 -20.97 -18.60 15.54
N LEU A 158 -21.23 -19.71 14.82
CA LEU A 158 -20.55 -20.98 15.07
C LEU A 158 -19.06 -20.92 14.70
N ALA A 159 -18.72 -20.29 13.58
CA ALA A 159 -17.32 -20.13 13.16
C ALA A 159 -16.51 -19.33 14.19
N HIS A 160 -17.06 -18.23 14.71
CA HIS A 160 -16.43 -17.45 15.78
C HIS A 160 -16.26 -18.26 17.07
N ALA A 161 -17.28 -18.99 17.50
CA ALA A 161 -17.20 -19.84 18.68
C ALA A 161 -16.13 -20.95 18.54
N LEU A 162 -15.99 -21.54 17.36
CA LEU A 162 -14.95 -22.54 17.08
C LEU A 162 -13.55 -21.91 17.08
N ALA A 163 -13.40 -20.72 16.48
CA ALA A 163 -12.13 -20.00 16.46
C ALA A 163 -11.68 -19.60 17.87
N GLU A 164 -12.61 -19.14 18.71
CA GLU A 164 -12.35 -18.79 20.10
C GLU A 164 -11.91 -20.02 20.91
N LYS A 165 -12.67 -21.13 20.83
CA LYS A 165 -12.34 -22.40 21.50
C LYS A 165 -10.98 -22.96 21.06
N ALA A 166 -10.65 -22.87 19.78
CA ALA A 166 -9.33 -23.29 19.28
C ALA A 166 -8.22 -22.42 19.85
N SER A 167 -8.40 -21.09 19.83
CA SER A 167 -7.45 -20.12 20.37
C SER A 167 -7.20 -20.32 21.87
N GLU A 168 -8.26 -20.54 22.65
CA GLU A 168 -8.17 -20.90 24.06
C GLU A 168 -7.40 -22.19 24.30
N SER A 169 -7.66 -23.24 23.51
CA SER A 169 -6.94 -24.51 23.60
C SER A 169 -5.43 -24.33 23.37
N HIS A 170 -5.06 -23.56 22.34
CA HIS A 170 -3.66 -23.26 22.05
C HIS A 170 -3.01 -22.45 23.17
N ARG A 171 -3.69 -21.42 23.70
CA ARG A 171 -3.20 -20.62 24.82
C ARG A 171 -2.99 -21.49 26.07
N ASN A 172 -3.93 -22.37 26.39
CA ASN A 172 -3.84 -23.25 27.55
C ASN A 172 -2.68 -24.25 27.43
N LYS A 173 -2.45 -24.82 26.24
CA LYS A 173 -1.28 -25.69 25.98
C LYS A 173 0.03 -24.93 26.18
N LYS A 174 0.12 -23.70 25.66
CA LYS A 174 1.31 -22.84 25.81
C LYS A 174 1.58 -22.51 27.28
N ILE A 175 0.53 -22.13 28.04
CA ILE A 175 0.66 -21.81 29.48
C ILE A 175 1.14 -23.05 30.24
N LYS A 176 0.50 -24.22 30.03
CA LYS A 176 0.92 -25.46 30.69
C LYS A 176 2.36 -25.84 30.38
N ALA A 177 2.78 -25.74 29.11
CA ALA A 177 4.16 -26.02 28.72
C ALA A 177 5.16 -25.06 29.39
N LEU A 178 4.81 -23.79 29.51
CA LEU A 178 5.61 -22.77 30.20
C LEU A 178 5.70 -23.08 31.69
N GLU A 179 4.59 -23.43 32.34
CA GLU A 179 4.56 -23.83 33.75
C GLU A 179 5.41 -25.07 34.02
N THR A 180 5.36 -26.08 33.15
CA THR A 180 6.20 -27.27 33.27
C THR A 180 7.69 -26.96 33.13
N ALA A 181 8.06 -26.12 32.14
CA ALA A 181 9.45 -25.70 31.96
C ALA A 181 9.94 -24.87 33.16
N ARG A 182 9.09 -23.99 33.70
CA ARG A 182 9.39 -23.21 34.90
C ARG A 182 9.61 -24.10 36.13
N LYS A 183 8.80 -25.15 36.30
CA LYS A 183 8.98 -26.13 37.40
C LYS A 183 10.29 -26.89 37.25
N GLN A 184 10.64 -27.32 36.04
CA GLN A 184 11.91 -28.02 35.75
C GLN A 184 13.15 -27.15 35.97
N LEU A 185 13.05 -25.84 35.73
CA LEU A 185 14.17 -24.91 35.95
C LEU A 185 14.36 -24.54 37.43
N SER A 186 13.34 -24.75 38.26
CA SER A 186 13.37 -24.44 39.70
C SER A 186 13.86 -25.60 40.57
N THR A 187 14.08 -26.78 40.00
CA THR A 187 14.71 -27.96 40.62
C THR A 187 16.16 -28.06 40.19
#